data_AF-A0A9E4F0H2-F1
#
_entry.id   AF-A0A9E4F0H2-F1
#
_cell.length_a   1.000
_cell.length_b   1.000
_cell.length_c   1.000
_cell.angle_alpha   90.00
_cell.angle_beta   90.00
_cell.angle_gamma   90.00
#
_symmetry.space_group_name_H-M   'P 1'
#
loop_
_entity.id
_entity.type
_entity.pdbx_description
1 polymer ?
#
loop_
_entity_poly.entity_id
_entity_poly.type
_entity_poly.pdbx_seq_one_letter_code
_entity_poly.pdbx_strand_id
1 'polypeptide(L)'
;YRKGGDEYLAQGLAQARESGAAQDERVFDSAVYLAENIERAPVHVIPCIQNFLPENPPRFMWAGLMGSIVPAVWSFQLALRSRGLGSVFTTLHLRCEAEAAELLGVPDDFMQVALIPVAYTLGTNFKPAQRRPLDEIVHVNTWG
;
A
#
# COMPACT_ATOMS: atom_id res chain seq x y z
N TYR A 1 -7.14 -4.30 -10.58
CA TYR A 1 -5.79 -4.03 -10.05
C TYR A 1 -4.81 -3.60 -11.15
N ARG A 2 -4.45 -4.48 -12.11
CA ARG A 2 -3.53 -4.15 -13.23
C ARG A 2 -3.90 -2.86 -13.96
N LYS A 3 -5.17 -2.74 -14.38
CA LYS A 3 -5.75 -1.51 -14.96
C LYS A 3 -5.38 -0.22 -14.19
N GLY A 4 -5.35 -0.25 -12.85
CA GLY A 4 -5.03 0.92 -12.01
C GLY A 4 -3.53 1.14 -11.75
N GLY A 5 -2.67 0.22 -12.17
CA GLY A 5 -1.23 0.24 -11.92
C GLY A 5 -0.36 0.31 -13.17
N ASP A 6 -0.79 -0.26 -14.30
CA ASP A 6 0.10 -0.59 -15.43
C ASP A 6 0.90 0.61 -15.95
N GLU A 7 0.26 1.73 -16.26
CA GLU A 7 0.97 2.93 -16.76
C GLU A 7 1.91 3.53 -15.71
N TYR A 8 1.47 3.64 -14.46
CA TYR A 8 2.26 4.19 -13.37
C TYR A 8 3.51 3.34 -13.10
N LEU A 9 3.35 2.03 -13.08
CA LEU A 9 4.45 1.09 -12.84
C LEU A 9 5.43 1.07 -14.02
N ALA A 10 4.93 1.10 -15.26
CA ALA A 10 5.77 1.12 -16.45
C ALA A 10 6.61 2.41 -16.52
N GLN A 11 6.00 3.57 -16.28
CA GLN A 11 6.70 4.86 -16.27
C GLN A 11 7.73 4.94 -15.13
N GLY A 12 7.35 4.52 -13.93
CA GLY A 12 8.25 4.53 -12.77
C GLY A 12 9.45 3.61 -12.95
N LEU A 13 9.25 2.42 -13.52
CA LEU A 13 10.36 1.50 -13.82
C LEU A 13 11.31 2.06 -14.89
N ALA A 14 10.78 2.67 -15.95
CA ALA A 14 11.58 3.31 -16.99
C ALA A 14 12.44 4.45 -16.41
N GLN A 15 11.83 5.32 -15.62
CA GLN A 15 12.52 6.44 -14.97
C GLN A 15 13.61 5.97 -13.98
N ALA A 16 13.33 4.92 -13.21
CA ALA A 16 14.30 4.34 -12.28
C ALA A 16 15.53 3.77 -13.01
N ARG A 17 15.33 3.13 -14.17
CA ARG A 17 16.40 2.63 -15.03
C ARG A 17 17.22 3.75 -15.65
N GLU A 18 16.56 4.77 -16.18
CA GLU A 18 17.21 5.94 -16.80
C GLU A 18 18.08 6.72 -15.80
N SER A 19 17.60 6.88 -14.58
CA SER A 19 18.32 7.60 -13.52
C SER A 19 19.45 6.78 -12.87
N GLY A 20 19.54 5.47 -13.14
CA GLY A 20 20.49 4.57 -12.47
C GLY A 20 20.20 4.36 -10.98
N ALA A 21 18.99 4.71 -10.52
CA ALA A 21 18.56 4.56 -9.13
C ALA A 21 18.24 3.09 -8.81
N ALA A 22 19.29 2.28 -8.57
CA ALA A 22 19.18 0.83 -8.39
C ALA A 22 18.20 0.39 -7.28
N GLN A 23 17.95 1.21 -6.25
CA GLN A 23 16.94 0.90 -5.25
C GLN A 23 15.52 1.08 -5.78
N ASP A 24 15.26 2.16 -6.51
CA ASP A 24 13.95 2.46 -7.09
C ASP A 24 13.61 1.44 -8.17
N GLU A 25 14.61 1.02 -8.96
CA GLU A 25 14.43 -0.03 -9.97
C GLU A 25 13.94 -1.33 -9.31
N ARG A 26 14.55 -1.76 -8.19
CA ARG A 26 14.10 -2.94 -7.43
C ARG A 26 12.68 -2.79 -6.88
N VAL A 27 12.30 -1.59 -6.46
CA VAL A 27 10.95 -1.31 -5.93
C VAL A 27 9.91 -1.44 -7.04
N PHE A 28 10.14 -0.79 -8.19
CA PHE A 28 9.21 -0.86 -9.31
C PHE A 28 9.16 -2.25 -9.94
N ASP A 29 10.29 -2.94 -10.08
CA ASP A 29 10.34 -4.32 -10.56
C ASP A 29 9.51 -5.25 -9.65
N SER A 30 9.66 -5.13 -8.32
CA SER A 30 8.83 -5.87 -7.36
C SER A 30 7.34 -5.51 -7.45
N ALA A 31 7.00 -4.26 -7.73
CA ALA A 31 5.61 -3.81 -7.86
C ALA A 31 4.97 -4.30 -9.16
N VAL A 32 5.71 -4.33 -10.27
CA VAL A 32 5.31 -4.96 -11.53
C VAL A 32 5.06 -6.45 -11.31
N TYR A 33 6.01 -7.16 -10.70
CA TYR A 33 5.84 -8.58 -10.38
C TYR A 33 4.57 -8.83 -9.56
N LEU A 34 4.31 -8.00 -8.54
CA LEU A 34 3.08 -8.08 -7.76
C LEU A 34 1.85 -7.88 -8.65
N ALA A 35 1.80 -6.85 -9.50
CA ALA A 35 0.64 -6.60 -10.36
C ALA A 35 0.37 -7.75 -11.34
N GLU A 36 1.42 -8.39 -11.85
CA GLU A 36 1.34 -9.55 -12.73
C GLU A 36 0.88 -10.82 -12.02
N ASN A 37 1.13 -10.94 -10.70
CA ASN A 37 0.93 -12.18 -9.95
C ASN A 37 -0.10 -12.07 -8.80
N ILE A 38 -0.76 -10.92 -8.63
CA ILE A 38 -1.58 -10.64 -7.44
C ILE A 38 -2.72 -11.63 -7.25
N GLU A 39 -3.27 -12.18 -8.34
CA GLU A 39 -4.33 -13.20 -8.35
C GLU A 39 -3.89 -14.53 -7.72
N ARG A 40 -2.58 -14.77 -7.61
CA ARG A 40 -2.04 -15.97 -6.97
C ARG A 40 -2.13 -15.91 -5.45
N ALA A 41 -2.36 -14.73 -4.87
CA ALA A 41 -2.66 -14.61 -3.46
C ALA A 41 -4.06 -15.18 -3.18
N PRO A 42 -4.22 -16.16 -2.27
CA PRO A 42 -5.50 -16.81 -2.02
C PRO A 42 -6.53 -15.90 -1.34
N VAL A 43 -6.09 -14.80 -0.72
CA VAL A 43 -6.95 -13.85 -0.02
C VAL A 43 -6.53 -12.43 -0.36
N HIS A 44 -7.50 -11.59 -0.70
CA HIS A 44 -7.35 -10.15 -0.84
C HIS A 44 -8.23 -9.47 0.20
N VAL A 45 -7.63 -8.72 1.11
CA VAL A 45 -8.35 -7.96 2.13
C VAL A 45 -8.42 -6.51 1.68
N ILE A 46 -9.63 -5.93 1.65
CA ILE A 46 -9.86 -4.50 1.36
C ILE A 46 -10.25 -3.83 2.67
N PRO A 47 -9.36 -3.06 3.33
CA PRO A 47 -9.72 -2.29 4.50
C PRO A 47 -10.63 -1.14 4.07
N CYS A 48 -11.86 -1.15 4.56
CA CYS A 48 -12.83 -0.10 4.32
C CYS A 48 -13.11 0.68 5.61
N ILE A 49 -13.39 1.97 5.48
CA ILE A 49 -13.81 2.83 6.58
C ILE A 49 -15.01 3.66 6.15
N GLN A 50 -15.95 3.88 7.06
CA GLN A 50 -17.06 4.79 6.80
C GLN A 50 -16.50 6.19 6.53
N ASN A 51 -16.86 6.76 5.38
CA ASN A 51 -16.44 8.07 4.96
C ASN A 51 -17.39 9.12 5.52
N PHE A 52 -17.00 9.75 6.62
CA PHE A 52 -17.70 10.89 7.21
C PHE A 52 -17.07 12.24 6.82
N LEU A 53 -16.13 12.25 5.86
CA LEU A 53 -15.47 13.48 5.44
C LEU A 53 -16.37 14.26 4.47
N PRO A 54 -16.52 15.59 4.66
CA PRO A 54 -17.07 16.45 3.61
C PRO A 54 -16.12 16.48 2.40
N GLU A 55 -16.60 16.99 1.25
CA GLU A 55 -15.84 17.04 -0.02
C GLU A 55 -14.47 17.73 0.11
N ASN A 56 -14.36 18.78 0.93
CA ASN A 56 -13.11 19.47 1.22
C ASN A 56 -12.85 19.48 2.74
N PRO A 57 -12.42 18.36 3.31
CA PRO A 57 -12.31 18.22 4.75
C PRO A 57 -11.08 18.99 5.27
N PRO A 58 -11.20 19.67 6.41
CA PRO A 58 -10.04 20.22 7.10
C PRO A 58 -8.96 19.16 7.34
N ARG A 59 -7.68 19.53 7.20
CA ARG A 59 -6.53 18.60 7.30
C ARG A 59 -6.52 17.72 8.54
N PHE A 60 -7.01 18.22 9.68
CA PHE A 60 -7.05 17.45 10.93
C PHE A 60 -8.02 16.26 10.86
N MET A 61 -9.09 16.35 10.07
CA MET A 61 -10.06 15.26 9.94
C MET A 61 -9.47 14.07 9.19
N TRP A 62 -8.63 14.33 8.16
CA TRP A 62 -7.85 13.28 7.49
C TRP A 62 -6.93 12.55 8.47
N ALA A 63 -6.26 13.29 9.36
CA ALA A 63 -5.40 12.68 10.37
C ALA A 63 -6.17 11.75 11.31
N GLY A 64 -7.39 12.15 11.73
CA GLY A 64 -8.27 11.31 12.53
C GLY A 64 -8.75 10.06 11.79
N LEU A 65 -9.25 10.23 10.56
CA LEU A 65 -9.77 9.12 9.75
C LEU A 65 -8.66 8.11 9.43
N MET A 66 -7.54 8.56 8.83
CA MET A 66 -6.43 7.67 8.46
C MET A 66 -5.72 7.11 9.69
N GLY A 67 -5.60 7.89 10.76
CA GLY A 67 -5.05 7.46 12.04
C GLY A 67 -5.86 6.34 12.71
N SER A 68 -7.14 6.18 12.36
CA SER A 68 -7.95 5.07 12.89
C SER A 68 -7.73 3.75 12.14
N ILE A 69 -7.56 3.79 10.82
CA ILE A 69 -7.52 2.58 9.96
C ILE A 69 -6.11 2.13 9.62
N VAL A 70 -5.17 3.04 9.35
CA VAL A 70 -3.80 2.65 8.95
C VAL A 70 -3.09 1.87 10.06
N PRO A 71 -3.15 2.24 11.35
CA PRO A 71 -2.56 1.44 12.43
C PRO A 71 -3.22 0.07 12.61
N ALA A 72 -4.54 -0.03 12.34
CA ALA A 72 -5.24 -1.32 12.37
C ALA A 72 -4.75 -2.24 11.25
N VAL A 73 -4.59 -1.72 10.02
CA VAL A 73 -4.02 -2.46 8.89
C VAL A 73 -2.57 -2.86 9.18
N TRP A 74 -1.76 -1.95 9.73
CA TRP A 74 -0.38 -2.26 10.11
C TRP A 74 -0.31 -3.40 11.14
N SER A 75 -1.15 -3.34 12.17
CA SER A 75 -1.26 -4.39 13.20
C SER A 75 -1.68 -5.73 12.60
N PHE A 76 -2.64 -5.71 11.67
CA PHE A 76 -3.04 -6.90 10.91
C PHE A 76 -1.86 -7.51 10.14
N GLN A 77 -1.09 -6.70 9.42
CA GLN A 77 0.08 -7.18 8.68
C GLN A 77 1.19 -7.75 9.58
N LEU A 78 1.42 -7.15 10.75
CA LEU A 78 2.34 -7.71 11.76
C LEU A 78 1.82 -9.06 12.29
N ALA A 79 0.51 -9.18 12.54
CA ALA A 79 -0.10 -10.42 12.98
C ALA A 79 0.02 -11.54 11.92
N LEU A 80 -0.17 -11.21 10.64
CA LEU A 80 0.09 -12.12 9.52
C LEU A 80 1.56 -12.58 9.50
N ARG A 81 2.50 -11.63 9.60
CA ARG A 81 3.93 -11.90 9.57
C ARG A 81 4.36 -12.86 10.69
N SER A 82 3.83 -12.68 11.90
CA SER A 82 4.09 -13.57 13.05
C SER A 82 3.61 -15.02 12.83
N ARG A 83 2.74 -15.25 11.84
CA ARG A 83 2.14 -16.55 11.49
C ARG A 83 2.68 -17.12 10.18
N GLY A 84 3.78 -16.57 9.65
CA GLY A 84 4.39 -17.05 8.40
C GLY A 84 3.66 -16.61 7.12
N LEU A 85 2.71 -15.68 7.22
CA LEU A 85 2.02 -15.09 6.09
C LEU A 85 2.73 -13.80 5.63
N GLY A 86 2.74 -13.58 4.33
CA GLY A 86 3.22 -12.37 3.67
C GLY A 86 2.04 -11.48 3.30
N SER A 87 2.27 -10.18 3.34
CA SER A 87 1.33 -9.17 2.86
C SER A 87 2.07 -7.91 2.43
N VAL A 88 1.38 -7.05 1.67
CA VAL A 88 1.87 -5.74 1.27
C VAL A 88 0.71 -4.74 1.27
N PHE A 89 0.98 -3.49 1.64
CA PHE A 89 0.01 -2.41 1.53
C PHE A 89 0.11 -1.81 0.13
N THR A 90 -0.95 -1.92 -0.69
CA THR A 90 -0.98 -1.31 -2.03
C THR A 90 -2.28 -0.56 -2.28
N THR A 91 -2.17 0.52 -3.03
CA THR A 91 -3.27 1.44 -3.35
C THR A 91 -3.57 1.51 -4.85
N LEU A 92 -2.89 0.73 -5.70
CA LEU A 92 -3.05 0.84 -7.16
C LEU A 92 -4.49 0.60 -7.63
N HIS A 93 -5.24 -0.28 -6.95
CA HIS A 93 -6.66 -0.49 -7.26
C HIS A 93 -7.54 0.74 -7.04
N LEU A 94 -7.14 1.71 -6.20
CA LEU A 94 -7.94 2.91 -5.91
C LEU A 94 -8.09 3.81 -7.14
N ARG A 95 -7.23 3.68 -8.16
CA ARG A 95 -7.48 4.34 -9.47
C ARG A 95 -8.72 3.81 -10.19
N CYS A 96 -9.22 2.64 -9.77
CA CYS A 96 -10.45 2.00 -10.24
C CYS A 96 -11.36 1.71 -9.04
N GLU A 97 -11.37 2.57 -8.02
CA GLU A 97 -12.11 2.35 -6.76
C GLU A 97 -13.59 2.07 -7.01
N ALA A 98 -14.26 2.83 -7.89
CA ALA A 98 -15.67 2.65 -8.20
C ALA A 98 -15.98 1.27 -8.80
N GLU A 99 -15.16 0.79 -9.74
CA GLU A 99 -15.30 -0.56 -10.30
C GLU A 99 -15.06 -1.65 -9.24
N ALA A 100 -14.12 -1.42 -8.32
CA ALA A 100 -13.87 -2.32 -7.21
C ALA A 100 -15.03 -2.32 -6.19
N ALA A 101 -15.61 -1.15 -5.91
CA ALA A 101 -16.75 -1.00 -5.02
C ALA A 101 -17.98 -1.75 -5.57
N GLU A 102 -18.28 -1.57 -6.85
CA GLU A 102 -19.37 -2.27 -7.55
C GLU A 102 -19.16 -3.79 -7.49
N LEU A 103 -17.96 -4.27 -7.82
CA LEU A 103 -17.63 -5.70 -7.81
C LEU A 103 -17.78 -6.34 -6.43
N LEU A 104 -17.40 -5.61 -5.37
CA LEU A 104 -17.35 -6.12 -4.00
C LEU A 104 -18.61 -5.78 -3.20
N GLY A 105 -19.53 -4.99 -3.75
CA GLY A 105 -20.71 -4.48 -3.04
C GLY A 105 -20.35 -3.55 -1.87
N VAL A 106 -19.31 -2.72 -2.02
CA VAL A 106 -18.94 -1.73 -1.01
C VAL A 106 -20.00 -0.61 -1.01
N PRO A 107 -20.61 -0.28 0.15
CA PRO A 107 -21.58 0.81 0.23
C PRO A 107 -20.98 2.18 -0.10
N ASP A 108 -21.79 3.09 -0.63
CA ASP A 108 -21.36 4.45 -1.02
C ASP A 108 -20.80 5.29 0.14
N ASP A 109 -21.21 4.99 1.37
CA ASP A 109 -20.71 5.66 2.57
C ASP A 109 -19.42 5.04 3.13
N PHE A 110 -18.79 4.11 2.40
CA PHE A 110 -17.49 3.52 2.74
C PHE A 110 -16.44 3.85 1.69
N MET A 111 -15.23 4.13 2.17
CA MET A 111 -14.03 4.34 1.35
C MET A 111 -13.11 3.14 1.47
N GLN A 112 -12.50 2.74 0.34
CA GLN A 112 -11.45 1.73 0.30
C GLN A 112 -10.10 2.41 0.59
N VAL A 113 -9.33 1.87 1.54
CA VAL A 113 -8.05 2.49 1.95
C VAL A 113 -6.84 1.80 1.33
N ALA A 114 -6.95 0.49 1.07
CA ALA A 114 -5.88 -0.32 0.52
C ALA A 114 -6.42 -1.63 -0.05
N LEU A 115 -5.55 -2.37 -0.72
CA LEU A 115 -5.70 -3.78 -0.98
C LEU A 115 -4.50 -4.49 -0.36
N ILE A 116 -4.77 -5.50 0.47
CA ILE A 116 -3.78 -6.29 1.19
C ILE A 116 -3.86 -7.73 0.66
N PRO A 117 -3.02 -8.13 -0.31
CA PRO A 117 -2.95 -9.53 -0.72
C PRO A 117 -2.25 -10.32 0.39
N VAL A 118 -2.81 -11.48 0.74
CA VAL A 118 -2.34 -12.34 1.84
C VAL A 118 -2.06 -13.73 1.31
N ALA A 119 -0.86 -14.23 1.55
CA ALA A 119 -0.43 -15.56 1.12
C ALA A 119 0.60 -16.15 2.09
N TYR A 120 0.77 -17.47 2.09
CA TYR A 120 1.95 -18.08 2.70
C TYR A 120 3.20 -17.72 1.90
N THR A 121 4.26 -17.31 2.60
CA THR A 121 5.50 -16.94 1.93
C THR A 121 6.26 -18.19 1.49
N LEU A 122 6.79 -18.21 0.26
CA LEU A 122 7.67 -19.29 -0.22
C LEU A 122 8.98 -19.41 0.58
N GLY A 123 9.34 -18.37 1.34
CA GLY A 123 10.44 -18.37 2.28
C GLY A 123 10.35 -17.16 3.22
N THR A 124 11.12 -17.18 4.31
CA THR A 124 11.08 -16.15 5.36
C THR A 124 12.32 -15.25 5.41
N ASN A 125 13.26 -15.44 4.47
CA ASN A 125 14.53 -14.71 4.35
C ASN A 125 14.36 -13.30 3.74
N PHE A 126 13.44 -12.52 4.30
CA PHE A 126 13.26 -11.12 3.91
C PHE A 126 14.43 -10.28 4.42
N LYS A 127 14.95 -9.41 3.57
CA LYS A 127 15.98 -8.44 3.96
C LYS A 127 15.30 -7.17 4.45
N PRO A 128 15.78 -6.56 5.56
CA PRO A 128 15.37 -5.21 5.91
C PRO A 128 15.63 -4.28 4.72
N ALA A 129 14.63 -3.48 4.37
CA ALA A 129 14.83 -2.44 3.37
C ALA A 129 15.77 -1.37 3.95
N GLN A 130 16.62 -0.80 3.09
CA GLN A 130 17.48 0.31 3.48
C GLN A 130 16.59 1.48 3.95
N ARG A 131 17.01 2.12 5.04
CA ARG A 131 16.35 3.28 5.64
C ARG A 131 17.36 4.42 5.71
N ARG A 132 16.85 5.65 5.65
CA ARG A 132 17.68 6.85 5.87
C ARG A 132 18.31 6.79 7.28
N PRO A 133 19.51 7.34 7.46
CA PRO A 133 20.12 7.55 8.77
C PRO A 133 19.15 8.22 9.77
N LEU A 134 19.35 7.98 11.06
CA LEU A 134 18.43 8.47 12.10
C LEU A 134 18.44 10.01 12.21
N ASP A 135 19.62 10.60 12.12
CA ASP A 135 19.88 12.04 12.17
C ASP A 135 19.26 12.81 11.00
N GLU A 136 18.89 12.10 9.93
CA GLU A 136 18.20 12.66 8.77
C GLU A 136 16.66 12.70 8.90
N ILE A 137 16.09 12.01 9.90
CA ILE A 137 14.63 11.84 10.06
C ILE A 137 14.11 12.15 11.47
N VAL A 138 14.97 12.11 12.50
CA VAL A 138 14.62 12.43 13.87
C VAL A 138 15.19 13.79 14.22
N HIS A 139 14.30 14.71 14.53
CA HIS A 139 14.63 16.08 14.93
C HIS A 139 14.19 16.29 16.38
N VAL A 140 15.08 16.82 17.23
CA VAL A 140 14.80 17.02 18.65
C VAL A 140 14.54 18.51 18.89
N ASN A 141 13.40 18.82 19.50
CA ASN A 141 12.90 20.18 19.81
C ASN A 141 12.50 21.04 18.61
N THR A 142 13.27 21.06 17.52
CA THR A 142 13.01 21.89 16.33
C THR A 142 13.22 21.10 15.05
N TRP A 143 12.54 21.50 13.97
CA TRP A 143 12.78 20.95 12.64
C TRP A 143 14.18 21.31 12.13
N GLY A 144 14.94 20.33 11.66
CA GLY A 144 16.33 20.50 11.23
C GLY A 144 17.17 19.27 11.48
#